data_AF-A0A1J3E251-F1
#
_entry.id   AF-A0A1J3E251-F1
#
_cell.length_a   1.000
_cell.length_b   1.000
_cell.length_c   1.000
_cell.angle_alpha   90.00
_cell.angle_beta   90.00
_cell.angle_gamma   90.00
#
_symmetry.space_group_name_H-M   'P 1'
#
loop_
_entity.id
_entity.type
_entity.pdbx_description
1 polymer ?
#
loop_
_entity_poly.entity_id
_entity_poly.type
_entity_poly.pdbx_seq_one_letter_code
_entity_poly.pdbx_strand_id
1 'polypeptide(L)'
;LGELGGRDEYSLVEALKEGKVTKPVVAWVSGTCARLFKSEVQFGHAGAKSGGEMESAQAKNQALKDAGAIVPTSFEALESAIKETFDKLAEEGKVSPIKEVTPPQIPEDLSSAIKSGKVRAPTHIISTISDDRGEEPCYAGVPMSSIIEQGYGVGDVISLLWFKRSLPGYCTKFIEICIMLC
;
A
#
# COMPACT_ATOMS: atom_id res chain seq x y z
N LEU A 1 1.86 -12.75 -16.32
CA LEU A 1 1.33 -11.37 -16.49
C LEU A 1 2.53 -10.47 -16.72
N GLY A 2 2.56 -9.74 -17.84
CA GLY A 2 3.62 -8.81 -18.20
C GLY A 2 3.12 -7.37 -18.29
N GLU A 3 4.00 -6.47 -18.69
CA GLU A 3 3.69 -5.05 -18.86
C GLU A 3 4.35 -4.45 -20.10
N LEU A 4 3.85 -3.30 -20.54
CA LEU A 4 4.49 -2.51 -21.59
C LEU A 4 5.89 -2.05 -21.14
N GLY A 5 6.79 -1.79 -22.10
CA GLY A 5 8.15 -1.34 -21.79
C GLY A 5 9.14 -2.50 -21.64
N GLY A 6 10.38 -2.34 -22.11
CA GLY A 6 11.37 -3.42 -22.10
C GLY A 6 11.03 -4.58 -23.06
N ARG A 7 11.82 -5.68 -22.98
CA ARG A 7 11.76 -6.80 -23.92
C ARG A 7 11.72 -8.18 -23.27
N ASP A 8 11.50 -8.26 -21.97
CA ASP A 8 11.63 -9.51 -21.21
C ASP A 8 10.64 -10.59 -21.69
N GLU A 9 9.43 -10.20 -22.11
CA GLU A 9 8.44 -11.13 -22.64
C GLU A 9 8.87 -11.79 -23.96
N TYR A 10 9.77 -11.17 -24.73
CA TYR A 10 10.31 -11.81 -25.94
C TYR A 10 11.22 -12.98 -25.60
N SER A 11 11.88 -12.99 -24.44
CA SER A 11 12.65 -14.17 -24.01
C SER A 11 11.75 -15.39 -23.82
N LEU A 12 10.50 -15.19 -23.38
CA LEU A 12 9.49 -16.25 -23.31
C LEU A 12 9.00 -16.67 -24.70
N VAL A 13 8.78 -15.72 -25.62
CA VAL A 13 8.45 -15.99 -27.02
C VAL A 13 9.50 -16.90 -27.66
N GLU A 14 10.78 -16.57 -27.50
CA GLU A 14 11.86 -17.38 -28.05
C GLU A 14 11.96 -18.75 -27.37
N ALA A 15 11.79 -18.82 -26.05
CA ALA A 15 11.78 -20.10 -25.33
C ALA A 15 10.62 -21.03 -25.74
N LEU A 16 9.46 -20.47 -26.11
CA LEU A 16 8.32 -21.22 -26.66
C LEU A 16 8.64 -21.73 -28.07
N LYS A 17 9.21 -20.88 -28.94
CA LYS A 17 9.62 -21.28 -30.30
C LYS A 17 10.70 -22.35 -30.31
N GLU A 18 11.66 -22.26 -29.40
CA GLU A 18 12.74 -23.24 -29.24
C GLU A 18 12.30 -24.53 -28.55
N GLY A 19 11.02 -24.62 -28.12
CA GLY A 19 10.50 -25.80 -27.42
C GLY A 19 11.07 -26.02 -26.02
N LYS A 20 11.75 -25.02 -25.44
CA LYS A 20 12.27 -25.07 -24.07
C LYS A 20 11.14 -25.01 -23.03
N VAL A 21 10.03 -24.35 -23.37
CA VAL A 21 8.81 -24.32 -22.56
C VAL A 21 7.74 -25.17 -23.24
N THR A 22 7.40 -26.29 -22.61
CA THR A 22 6.44 -27.29 -23.15
C THR A 22 5.10 -27.31 -22.42
N LYS A 23 5.02 -26.69 -21.23
CA LYS A 23 3.76 -26.53 -20.49
C LYS A 23 2.92 -25.43 -21.15
N PRO A 24 1.58 -25.53 -21.13
CA PRO A 24 0.73 -24.45 -21.65
C PRO A 24 0.96 -23.18 -20.85
N VAL A 25 1.12 -22.06 -21.57
CA VAL A 25 1.37 -20.75 -20.98
C VAL A 25 0.18 -19.85 -21.29
N VAL A 26 -0.52 -19.39 -20.24
CA VAL A 26 -1.50 -18.31 -20.35
C VAL A 26 -0.78 -17.00 -20.04
N ALA A 27 -0.78 -16.06 -20.99
CA ALA A 27 -0.03 -14.81 -20.85
C ALA A 27 -0.87 -13.62 -21.28
N TRP A 28 -0.66 -12.49 -20.60
CA TRP A 28 -1.23 -11.21 -20.94
C TRP A 28 -0.23 -10.12 -20.57
N VAL A 29 -0.03 -9.16 -21.46
CA VAL A 29 0.79 -7.98 -21.26
C VAL A 29 -0.13 -6.78 -21.10
N SER A 30 -0.07 -6.17 -19.93
CA SER A 30 -0.86 -4.99 -19.57
C SER A 30 -0.29 -3.71 -20.18
N GLY A 31 -1.10 -2.64 -20.24
CA GLY A 31 -0.66 -1.37 -20.84
C GLY A 31 -1.15 -1.12 -22.28
N THR A 32 -2.19 -1.84 -22.72
CA THR A 32 -2.78 -1.66 -24.06
C THR A 32 -3.34 -0.25 -24.28
N CYS A 33 -3.71 0.47 -23.21
CA CYS A 33 -4.17 1.85 -23.27
C CYS A 33 -3.09 2.84 -23.74
N ALA A 34 -1.80 2.48 -23.63
CA ALA A 34 -0.68 3.35 -24.03
C ALA A 34 -0.80 3.86 -25.47
N ARG A 35 -1.33 3.02 -26.37
CA ARG A 35 -1.56 3.36 -27.79
C ARG A 35 -2.59 4.48 -28.01
N LEU A 36 -3.50 4.69 -27.06
CA LEU A 36 -4.53 5.73 -27.16
C LEU A 36 -3.98 7.13 -26.87
N PHE A 37 -2.80 7.21 -26.24
CA PHE A 37 -2.14 8.49 -25.98
C PHE A 37 -1.36 8.98 -27.19
N LYS A 38 -1.39 10.29 -27.42
CA LYS A 38 -0.67 10.94 -28.53
C LYS A 38 0.82 11.16 -28.25
N SER A 39 1.24 10.98 -27.00
CA SER A 39 2.60 11.20 -26.53
C SER A 39 3.07 10.00 -25.73
N GLU A 40 4.39 9.88 -25.57
CA GLU A 40 4.97 8.90 -24.65
C GLU A 40 4.49 9.17 -23.22
N VAL A 41 4.02 8.13 -22.54
CA VAL A 41 3.58 8.17 -21.15
C VAL A 41 4.47 7.24 -20.33
N GLN A 42 4.99 7.75 -19.23
CA GLN A 42 5.59 6.95 -18.16
C GLN A 42 4.49 6.52 -17.21
N PHE A 43 4.32 5.22 -17.04
CA PHE A 43 3.43 4.66 -16.03
C PHE A 43 4.18 4.46 -14.70
N GLY A 44 3.45 4.13 -13.64
CA GLY A 44 3.97 4.14 -12.26
C GLY A 44 5.22 3.28 -12.04
N HIS A 45 5.32 2.12 -12.69
CA HIS A 45 6.55 1.32 -12.67
C HIS A 45 7.62 1.96 -13.55
N ALA A 46 8.85 2.05 -13.04
CA ALA A 46 9.96 2.73 -13.73
C ALA A 46 10.20 2.22 -15.17
N GLY A 47 10.01 0.90 -15.41
CA GLY A 47 10.17 0.29 -16.73
C GLY A 47 8.96 0.42 -17.66
N ALA A 48 7.79 0.79 -17.13
CA ALA A 48 6.54 0.85 -17.89
C ALA A 48 6.43 2.17 -18.67
N LYS A 49 7.24 2.30 -19.73
CA LYS A 49 7.25 3.47 -20.61
C LYS A 49 6.82 3.11 -22.02
N SER A 50 5.88 3.88 -22.58
CA SER A 50 5.52 3.74 -23.99
C SER A 50 6.53 4.51 -24.85
N GLY A 51 7.44 3.80 -25.55
CA GLY A 51 8.43 4.43 -26.43
C GLY A 51 8.64 3.67 -27.74
N GLY A 52 8.91 2.36 -27.70
CA GLY A 52 9.10 1.54 -28.89
C GLY A 52 7.86 0.70 -29.30
N GLU A 53 7.65 0.48 -30.61
CA GLU A 53 6.59 -0.43 -31.09
C GLU A 53 6.78 -1.86 -30.53
N MET A 54 8.02 -2.34 -30.50
CA MET A 54 8.38 -3.63 -29.88
C MET A 54 8.20 -3.64 -28.36
N GLU A 55 8.11 -2.49 -27.72
CA GLU A 55 7.89 -2.41 -26.27
C GLU A 55 6.40 -2.28 -25.93
N SER A 56 5.55 -2.13 -26.95
CA SER A 56 4.11 -2.00 -26.77
C SER A 56 3.48 -3.30 -26.26
N ALA A 57 2.47 -3.16 -25.40
CA ALA A 57 1.69 -4.28 -24.91
C ALA A 57 1.05 -5.08 -26.05
N GLN A 58 0.59 -4.40 -27.11
CA GLN A 58 -0.01 -5.06 -28.28
C GLN A 58 1.00 -5.93 -29.04
N ALA A 59 2.20 -5.41 -29.31
CA ALA A 59 3.23 -6.17 -30.02
C ALA A 59 3.67 -7.40 -29.23
N LYS A 60 3.85 -7.26 -27.91
CA LYS A 60 4.19 -8.38 -27.02
C LYS A 60 3.07 -9.42 -26.93
N ASN A 61 1.81 -9.00 -26.77
CA ASN A 61 0.66 -9.91 -26.77
C ASN A 61 0.54 -10.67 -28.08
N GLN A 62 0.75 -10.00 -29.22
CA GLN A 62 0.72 -10.66 -30.53
C GLN A 62 1.87 -11.67 -30.66
N ALA A 63 3.09 -11.28 -30.30
CA ALA A 63 4.26 -12.17 -30.37
C ALA A 63 4.11 -13.42 -29.47
N LEU A 64 3.53 -13.26 -28.27
CA LEU A 64 3.22 -14.38 -27.37
C LEU A 64 2.18 -15.31 -27.98
N LYS A 65 1.12 -14.75 -28.57
CA LYS A 65 0.07 -15.52 -29.24
C LYS A 65 0.63 -16.31 -30.44
N ASP A 66 1.47 -15.69 -31.24
CA ASP A 66 2.10 -16.30 -32.42
C ASP A 66 3.09 -17.42 -32.02
N ALA A 67 3.72 -17.32 -30.85
CA ALA A 67 4.56 -18.38 -30.29
C ALA A 67 3.79 -19.53 -29.62
N GLY A 68 2.46 -19.51 -29.63
CA GLY A 68 1.62 -20.58 -29.09
C GLY A 68 1.22 -20.40 -27.62
N ALA A 69 1.45 -19.23 -27.01
CA ALA A 69 0.84 -18.90 -25.73
C ALA A 69 -0.65 -18.62 -25.87
N ILE A 70 -1.43 -18.95 -24.84
CA ILE A 70 -2.84 -18.57 -24.76
C ILE A 70 -2.92 -17.12 -24.28
N VAL A 71 -3.23 -16.22 -25.22
CA VAL A 71 -3.35 -14.78 -24.94
C VAL A 71 -4.82 -14.36 -25.09
N PRO A 72 -5.48 -13.89 -24.00
CA PRO A 72 -6.85 -13.44 -24.05
C PRO A 72 -6.98 -12.12 -24.81
N THR A 73 -8.22 -11.70 -25.11
CA THR A 73 -8.50 -10.45 -25.81
C THR A 73 -8.35 -9.20 -24.91
N SER A 74 -8.54 -9.38 -23.61
CA SER A 74 -8.39 -8.34 -22.59
C SER A 74 -7.98 -8.94 -21.24
N PHE A 75 -7.71 -8.09 -20.26
CA PHE A 75 -7.39 -8.54 -18.91
C PHE A 75 -8.57 -9.24 -18.22
N GLU A 76 -9.80 -8.80 -18.49
CA GLU A 76 -11.03 -9.39 -17.95
C GLU A 76 -11.24 -10.83 -18.44
N ALA A 77 -10.81 -11.13 -19.68
CA ALA A 77 -10.87 -12.48 -20.24
C ALA A 77 -9.74 -13.40 -19.75
N LEU A 78 -8.79 -12.90 -18.95
CA LEU A 78 -7.68 -13.70 -18.42
C LEU A 78 -8.17 -14.79 -17.46
N GLU A 79 -9.16 -14.51 -16.63
CA GLU A 79 -9.76 -15.50 -15.72
C GLU A 79 -10.32 -16.69 -16.51
N SER A 80 -11.14 -16.42 -17.52
CA SER A 80 -11.72 -17.46 -18.39
C SER A 80 -10.64 -18.27 -19.11
N ALA A 81 -9.61 -17.62 -19.64
CA ALA A 81 -8.51 -18.31 -20.33
C ALA A 81 -7.72 -19.24 -19.39
N ILE A 82 -7.49 -18.82 -18.13
CA ILE A 82 -6.83 -19.66 -17.11
C ILE A 82 -7.72 -20.86 -16.78
N LYS A 83 -9.02 -20.62 -16.53
CA LYS A 83 -9.97 -21.69 -16.21
C LYS A 83 -10.07 -22.72 -17.33
N GLU A 84 -10.27 -22.29 -18.57
CA GLU A 84 -10.34 -23.18 -19.74
C GLU A 84 -9.07 -24.01 -19.92
N THR A 85 -7.89 -23.40 -19.67
CA THR A 85 -6.61 -24.12 -19.75
C THR A 85 -6.48 -25.16 -18.64
N PHE A 86 -6.91 -24.82 -17.42
CA PHE A 86 -6.94 -25.74 -16.30
C PHE A 86 -7.89 -26.92 -16.54
N ASP A 87 -9.12 -26.63 -16.99
CA ASP A 87 -10.15 -27.63 -17.27
C ASP A 87 -9.66 -28.64 -18.33
N LYS A 88 -9.02 -28.14 -19.41
CA LYS A 88 -8.37 -29.01 -20.43
C LYS A 88 -7.28 -29.91 -19.83
N LEU A 89 -6.43 -29.37 -18.95
CA LEU A 89 -5.38 -30.16 -18.31
C LEU A 89 -5.94 -31.20 -17.33
N ALA A 90 -7.07 -30.90 -16.69
CA ALA A 90 -7.77 -31.84 -15.83
C ALA A 90 -8.44 -32.96 -16.65
N GLU A 91 -9.07 -32.62 -17.78
CA GLU A 91 -9.63 -33.58 -18.74
C GLU A 91 -8.54 -34.50 -19.35
N GLU A 92 -7.35 -33.96 -19.64
CA GLU A 92 -6.18 -34.72 -20.08
C GLU A 92 -5.56 -35.60 -18.97
N GLY A 93 -6.05 -35.50 -17.72
CA GLY A 93 -5.54 -36.24 -16.57
C GLY A 93 -4.17 -35.79 -16.06
N LYS A 94 -3.65 -34.64 -16.53
CA LYS A 94 -2.35 -34.08 -16.10
C LYS A 94 -2.44 -33.38 -14.75
N VAL A 95 -3.62 -32.90 -14.38
CA VAL A 95 -3.88 -32.22 -13.10
C VAL A 95 -5.09 -32.87 -12.44
N SER A 96 -4.99 -33.18 -11.15
CA SER A 96 -6.11 -33.69 -10.36
C SER A 96 -6.49 -32.65 -9.29
N PRO A 97 -7.78 -32.35 -9.11
CA PRO A 97 -8.23 -31.49 -8.02
C PRO A 97 -7.82 -32.11 -6.68
N ILE A 98 -7.03 -31.37 -5.92
CA ILE A 98 -6.63 -31.76 -4.56
C ILE A 98 -7.78 -31.39 -3.63
N LYS A 99 -8.13 -32.29 -2.71
CA LYS A 99 -9.12 -32.00 -1.67
C LYS A 99 -8.62 -30.82 -0.82
N GLU A 100 -9.42 -29.76 -0.72
CA GLU A 100 -9.10 -28.62 0.12
C GLU A 100 -8.95 -29.06 1.58
N VAL A 101 -7.84 -28.67 2.20
CA VAL A 101 -7.59 -28.86 3.63
C VAL A 101 -7.87 -27.53 4.32
N THR A 102 -8.65 -27.56 5.39
CA THR A 102 -8.89 -26.36 6.20
C THR A 102 -7.57 -25.94 6.87
N PRO A 103 -7.04 -24.75 6.59
CA PRO A 103 -5.82 -24.28 7.23
C PRO A 103 -6.03 -24.12 8.74
N PRO A 104 -4.98 -24.26 9.57
CA PRO A 104 -5.08 -23.98 10.99
C PRO A 104 -5.47 -22.52 11.22
N GLN A 105 -6.30 -22.29 12.24
CA GLN A 105 -6.71 -20.92 12.59
C GLN A 105 -5.57 -20.20 13.30
N ILE A 106 -5.19 -19.04 12.78
CA ILE A 106 -4.22 -18.14 13.40
C ILE A 106 -5.00 -17.13 14.26
N PRO A 107 -4.58 -16.88 15.52
CA PRO A 107 -5.20 -15.85 16.33
C PRO A 107 -5.16 -14.48 15.64
N GLU A 108 -6.26 -13.74 15.74
CA GLU A 108 -6.33 -12.37 15.23
C GLU A 108 -5.38 -11.45 16.03
N ASP A 109 -4.72 -10.53 15.34
CA ASP A 109 -3.89 -9.52 15.98
C ASP A 109 -4.73 -8.62 16.91
N LEU A 110 -4.23 -8.36 18.12
CA LEU A 110 -4.93 -7.57 19.11
C LEU A 110 -5.29 -6.17 18.59
N SER A 111 -4.39 -5.52 17.84
CA SER A 111 -4.59 -4.18 17.29
C SER A 111 -5.73 -4.17 16.27
N SER A 112 -5.80 -5.20 15.43
CA SER A 112 -6.89 -5.42 14.46
C SER A 112 -8.22 -5.69 15.16
N ALA A 113 -8.22 -6.50 16.21
CA ALA A 113 -9.41 -6.81 17.00
C ALA A 113 -9.95 -5.58 17.74
N ILE A 114 -9.07 -4.73 18.29
CA ILE A 114 -9.44 -3.45 18.91
C ILE A 114 -10.01 -2.49 17.85
N LYS A 115 -9.33 -2.33 16.71
CA LYS A 115 -9.76 -1.42 15.63
C LYS A 115 -11.10 -1.83 15.01
N SER A 116 -11.36 -3.13 14.91
CA SER A 116 -12.65 -3.67 14.45
C SER A 116 -13.74 -3.66 15.54
N GLY A 117 -13.41 -3.27 16.78
CA GLY A 117 -14.36 -3.19 17.89
C GLY A 117 -14.76 -4.53 18.49
N LYS A 118 -14.08 -5.63 18.13
CA LYS A 118 -14.34 -6.99 18.65
C LYS A 118 -13.94 -7.14 20.12
N VAL A 119 -12.89 -6.43 20.52
CA VAL A 119 -12.37 -6.46 21.89
C VAL A 119 -12.13 -5.04 22.39
N ARG A 120 -12.24 -4.85 23.70
CA ARG A 120 -11.87 -3.61 24.37
C ARG A 120 -10.65 -3.88 25.26
N ALA A 121 -9.56 -3.18 24.99
CA ALA A 121 -8.40 -3.18 25.86
C ALA A 121 -8.51 -1.99 26.83
N PRO A 122 -8.43 -2.20 28.16
CA PRO A 122 -8.43 -1.11 29.13
C PRO A 122 -7.12 -0.31 29.07
N THR A 123 -7.19 0.98 29.37
CA THR A 123 -5.99 1.81 29.57
C THR A 123 -5.49 1.63 31.01
N HIS A 124 -4.17 1.45 31.16
CA HIS A 124 -3.55 1.28 32.49
C HIS A 124 -3.04 2.59 33.09
N ILE A 125 -2.79 3.60 32.26
CA ILE A 125 -2.26 4.90 32.65
C ILE A 125 -3.22 5.98 32.15
N ILE A 126 -3.51 6.96 33.00
CA ILE A 126 -4.32 8.12 32.66
C ILE A 126 -3.42 9.35 32.70
N SER A 127 -3.17 9.96 31.54
CA SER A 127 -2.56 11.29 31.45
C SER A 127 -3.66 12.34 31.34
N THR A 128 -3.54 13.45 32.09
CA THR A 128 -4.49 14.57 32.04
C THR A 128 -3.84 15.93 31.80
N ILE A 129 -2.52 15.95 31.59
CA ILE A 129 -1.71 17.19 31.52
C ILE A 129 -1.15 17.44 30.12
N SER A 130 -0.97 16.39 29.31
CA SER A 130 -0.48 16.48 27.94
C SER A 130 -1.10 15.41 27.04
N ASP A 131 -1.23 15.74 25.76
CA ASP A 131 -1.62 14.81 24.69
C ASP A 131 -0.77 15.08 23.44
N ASP A 132 -0.01 14.09 22.99
CA ASP A 132 0.90 14.14 21.85
C ASP A 132 0.43 13.28 20.67
N ARG A 133 -0.77 12.69 20.76
CA ARG A 133 -1.31 11.78 19.74
C ARG A 133 -1.97 12.49 18.55
N GLY A 134 -2.27 13.78 18.70
CA GLY A 134 -2.90 14.62 17.68
C GLY A 134 -1.92 15.06 16.59
N GLU A 135 -2.35 16.02 15.76
CA GLU A 135 -1.47 16.65 14.76
C GLU A 135 -0.38 17.51 15.40
N GLU A 136 -0.67 18.11 16.56
CA GLU A 136 0.30 18.84 17.36
C GLU A 136 0.18 18.50 18.86
N PRO A 137 1.26 18.64 19.66
CA PRO A 137 1.21 18.42 21.09
C PRO A 137 0.35 19.47 21.79
N CYS A 138 -0.39 19.03 22.80
CA CYS A 138 -1.23 19.89 23.63
C CYS A 138 -0.80 19.83 25.10
N TYR A 139 -0.76 20.98 25.78
CA TYR A 139 -0.59 21.07 27.24
C TYR A 139 -1.91 21.51 27.88
N ALA A 140 -2.49 20.63 28.70
CA ALA A 140 -3.82 20.79 29.30
C ALA A 140 -4.92 21.18 28.28
N GLY A 141 -4.82 20.66 27.05
CA GLY A 141 -5.74 20.97 25.96
C GLY A 141 -5.43 22.25 25.17
N VAL A 142 -4.39 23.00 25.54
CA VAL A 142 -3.91 24.15 24.77
C VAL A 142 -2.87 23.65 23.74
N PRO A 143 -3.09 23.85 22.43
CA PRO A 143 -2.14 23.45 21.41
C PRO A 143 -0.82 24.21 21.50
N MET A 144 0.28 23.56 21.13
CA MET A 144 1.62 24.16 21.18
C MET A 144 1.73 25.44 20.34
N SER A 145 1.10 25.46 19.16
CA SER A 145 1.00 26.65 18.30
C SER A 145 0.48 27.88 19.07
N SER A 146 -0.63 27.72 19.81
CA SER A 146 -1.26 28.78 20.60
C SER A 146 -0.36 29.29 21.73
N ILE A 147 0.41 28.41 22.36
CA ILE A 147 1.37 28.78 23.42
C ILE A 147 2.45 29.70 22.85
N ILE A 148 2.97 29.38 21.67
CA ILE A 148 4.02 30.17 21.01
C ILE A 148 3.46 31.50 20.50
N GLU A 149 2.34 31.48 19.78
CA GLU A 149 1.74 32.67 19.17
C GLU A 149 1.28 33.72 20.20
N GLN A 150 0.76 33.25 21.34
CA GLN A 150 0.31 34.14 22.42
C GLN A 150 1.46 34.58 23.35
N GLY A 151 2.70 34.13 23.08
CA GLY A 151 3.89 34.52 23.84
C GLY A 151 3.89 34.01 25.29
N TYR A 152 3.39 32.80 25.52
CA TYR A 152 3.35 32.19 26.85
C TYR A 152 4.79 31.96 27.35
N GLY A 153 5.05 32.36 28.58
CA GLY A 153 6.32 32.15 29.27
C GLY A 153 6.45 30.76 29.87
N VAL A 154 7.58 30.51 30.52
CA VAL A 154 7.83 29.25 31.23
C VAL A 154 6.84 29.10 32.40
N GLY A 155 6.48 30.20 33.05
CA GLY A 155 5.48 30.21 34.12
C GLY A 155 4.09 29.78 33.64
N ASP A 156 3.69 30.19 32.43
CA ASP A 156 2.40 29.83 31.84
C ASP A 156 2.36 28.35 31.45
N VAL A 157 3.46 27.81 30.90
CA VAL A 157 3.58 26.37 30.58
C VAL A 157 3.53 25.51 31.84
N ILE A 158 4.25 25.90 32.90
CA ILE A 158 4.17 25.23 34.22
C ILE A 158 2.74 25.29 34.75
N SER A 159 2.06 26.43 34.58
CA SER A 159 0.67 26.57 35.00
C SER A 159 -0.27 25.56 34.33
N LEU A 160 -0.12 25.37 33.02
CA LEU A 160 -0.90 24.39 32.27
C LEU A 160 -0.56 22.96 32.70
N LEU A 161 0.72 22.61 32.81
CA LEU A 161 1.13 21.23 33.11
C LEU A 161 0.87 20.82 34.57
N TRP A 162 1.12 21.70 35.53
CA TRP A 162 1.03 21.35 36.96
C TRP A 162 -0.36 21.63 37.53
N PHE A 163 -0.99 22.74 37.14
CA PHE A 163 -2.28 23.17 37.70
C PHE A 163 -3.45 22.94 36.75
N LYS A 164 -3.21 22.54 35.49
CA LYS A 164 -4.24 22.35 34.45
C LYS A 164 -5.13 23.58 34.28
N ARG A 165 -4.53 24.76 34.44
CA ARG A 165 -5.22 26.06 34.37
C ARG A 165 -4.33 27.11 33.74
N SER A 166 -4.95 28.05 33.03
CA SER A 166 -4.31 29.32 32.68
C SER A 166 -4.41 30.24 33.90
N LEU A 167 -3.30 30.43 34.61
CA LEU A 167 -3.23 31.34 35.75
C LEU A 167 -3.06 32.78 35.26
N PRO A 168 -3.51 33.78 36.04
CA PRO A 168 -3.27 35.18 35.71
C PRO A 168 -1.77 35.50 35.60
N GLY A 169 -1.42 36.46 34.74
CA GLY A 169 -0.02 36.80 34.46
C GLY A 169 0.83 37.21 35.66
N TYR A 170 0.24 37.71 36.75
CA TYR A 170 1.00 37.99 37.97
C TYR A 170 1.43 36.71 38.71
N CYS A 171 0.64 35.64 38.65
CA CYS A 171 0.98 34.34 39.22
C CYS A 171 2.10 33.67 38.42
N THR A 172 2.03 33.71 37.09
CA THR A 172 3.00 33.04 36.23
C THR A 172 4.34 33.75 36.25
N LYS A 173 4.35 35.10 36.32
CA LYS A 173 5.54 35.89 36.65
C LYS A 173 6.14 35.55 38.02
N PHE A 174 5.30 35.35 39.03
CA PHE A 174 5.80 34.95 40.35
C PHE A 174 6.49 33.58 40.31
N ILE A 175 5.91 32.61 39.58
CA ILE A 175 6.52 31.30 39.35
C ILE A 175 7.89 31.45 38.68
N GLU A 176 8.01 32.30 37.66
CA GLU A 176 9.30 32.57 36.99
C GLU A 176 10.32 33.21 37.94
N ILE A 177 9.91 34.14 38.80
CA ILE A 177 10.78 34.73 39.83
C ILE A 177 11.30 33.66 40.80
N CYS A 178 10.43 32.76 41.26
CA CYS A 178 10.85 31.66 42.13
C CYS A 178 11.90 30.76 41.45
N ILE A 179 11.75 30.48 40.15
CA ILE A 179 12.71 29.68 39.38
C ILE A 179 14.05 30.42 39.20
N MET A 180 14.03 31.75 39.02
CA MET A 180 15.27 32.53 38.87
C MET A 180 16.08 32.68 40.17
N LEU A 181 15.42 32.63 41.33
CA LEU A 181 16.04 32.85 42.64
C LEU A 181 16.56 31.57 43.31
N CYS A 182 16.11 30.39 42.85
CA CYS A 182 16.52 29.09 43.36
C CYS A 182 17.59 28.45 42.47
#